data_AF-A0A954RB29-F1
#
_entry.id   AF-A0A954RB29-F1
#
_cell.length_a   1.000
_cell.length_b   1.000
_cell.length_c   1.000
_cell.angle_alpha   90.00
_cell.angle_beta   90.00
_cell.angle_gamma   90.00
#
_symmetry.space_group_name_H-M   'P 1'
#
loop_
_entity.id
_entity.type
_entity.pdbx_description
1 polymer ?
#
loop_
_entity_poly.entity_id
_entity_poly.type
_entity_poly.pdbx_seq_one_letter_code
_entity_poly.pdbx_strand_id
1 'polypeptide(L)'
;IVGGWAGGVVGLSSIDGLDASENQTTKYREFKTDRWYRVRVRVTPERIQTWIDDEQFVDQEITDKRVHIRVEMELSRPLGVATWETKAALRNVRIRRLPE
;
A
#
# COMPACT_ATOMS: atom_id res chain seq x y z
N ILE A 1 2.19 2.24 -0.47
CA ILE A 1 2.33 3.70 -0.64
C ILE A 1 1.20 4.21 -1.53
N VAL A 2 0.56 5.31 -1.15
CA VAL A 2 -0.55 5.95 -1.89
C VAL A 2 -0.24 7.45 -1.97
N GLY A 3 0.43 7.89 -3.05
CA GLY A 3 0.83 9.29 -3.23
C GLY A 3 2.18 9.67 -2.59
N GLY A 4 3.20 8.80 -2.70
CA GLY A 4 4.58 9.13 -2.29
C GLY A 4 5.34 9.88 -3.38
N TRP A 5 6.61 10.27 -3.10
CA TRP A 5 7.52 10.94 -4.06
C TRP A 5 6.86 12.10 -4.83
N ALA A 6 6.70 13.24 -4.14
CA ALA A 6 5.99 14.42 -4.64
C ALA A 6 4.50 14.17 -5.01
N GLY A 7 3.88 13.17 -4.39
CA GLY A 7 2.43 12.93 -4.48
C GLY A 7 1.99 11.96 -5.57
N GLY A 8 2.90 11.50 -6.42
CA GLY A 8 2.55 10.73 -7.61
C GLY A 8 2.65 9.21 -7.46
N VAL A 9 3.59 8.70 -6.66
CA VAL A 9 3.94 7.28 -6.64
C VAL A 9 2.94 6.46 -5.81
N VAL A 10 2.48 5.36 -6.41
CA VAL A 10 1.67 4.31 -5.79
C VAL A 10 2.37 2.98 -6.00
N GLY A 11 2.47 2.17 -4.95
CA GLY A 11 3.15 0.86 -5.04
C GLY A 11 3.41 0.24 -3.67
N LEU A 12 4.05 -0.92 -3.67
CA LEU A 12 4.50 -1.62 -2.46
C LEU A 12 5.99 -1.32 -2.26
N SER A 13 6.39 -0.89 -1.06
CA SER A 13 7.81 -0.78 -0.70
C SER A 13 8.28 -2.06 -0.02
N SER A 14 9.60 -2.20 0.11
CA SER A 14 10.27 -3.28 0.85
C SER A 14 9.96 -4.67 0.27
N ILE A 15 9.86 -4.74 -1.07
CA ILE A 15 9.92 -5.99 -1.82
C ILE A 15 11.36 -6.17 -2.27
N ASP A 16 12.01 -7.23 -1.78
CA ASP A 16 13.42 -7.53 -2.04
C ASP A 16 14.36 -6.36 -1.65
N GLY A 17 13.94 -5.58 -0.65
CA GLY A 17 14.65 -4.40 -0.17
C GLY A 17 14.40 -3.10 -0.97
N LEU A 18 13.67 -3.17 -2.09
CA LEU A 18 13.43 -2.03 -2.97
C LEU A 18 12.20 -1.23 -2.58
N ASP A 19 12.26 0.09 -2.80
CA ASP A 19 11.16 1.00 -2.55
C ASP A 19 10.08 0.96 -3.63
N ALA A 20 8.89 1.45 -3.30
CA ALA A 20 7.77 1.54 -4.24
C ALA A 20 8.06 2.43 -5.46
N SER A 21 9.13 3.22 -5.47
CA SER A 21 9.61 3.97 -6.63
C SER A 21 10.67 3.24 -7.46
N GLU A 22 11.19 2.11 -6.96
CA GLU A 22 12.37 1.42 -7.48
C GLU A 22 12.09 -0.02 -7.88
N ASN A 23 10.83 -0.45 -7.80
CA ASN A 23 10.44 -1.84 -8.09
C ASN A 23 9.30 -1.93 -9.10
N GLN A 24 9.00 -3.16 -9.52
CA GLN A 24 8.02 -3.49 -10.55
C GLN A 24 6.57 -3.10 -10.21
N THR A 25 6.28 -2.76 -8.95
CA THR A 25 4.94 -2.30 -8.53
C THR A 25 4.74 -0.79 -8.67
N THR A 26 5.80 -0.06 -9.04
CA THR A 26 5.76 1.41 -9.23
C THR A 26 4.69 1.78 -10.25
N LYS A 27 3.71 2.56 -9.81
CA LYS A 27 2.70 3.20 -10.64
C LYS A 27 2.56 4.66 -10.25
N TYR A 28 1.91 5.43 -11.12
CA TYR A 28 1.64 6.85 -10.87
C TYR A 28 0.15 7.14 -10.88
N ARG A 29 -0.31 7.92 -9.91
CA ARG A 29 -1.69 8.43 -9.84
C ARG A 29 -1.71 9.79 -9.17
N GLU A 30 -2.49 10.71 -9.74
CA GLU A 30 -2.79 11.97 -9.09
C GLU A 30 -3.88 11.80 -8.02
N PHE A 31 -3.65 12.38 -6.83
CA PHE A 31 -4.65 12.47 -5.77
C PHE A 31 -5.16 13.91 -5.63
N LYS A 32 -6.47 14.05 -5.51
CA LYS A 32 -7.15 15.33 -5.30
C LYS A 32 -7.40 15.52 -3.81
N THR A 33 -7.09 16.71 -3.30
CA THR A 33 -7.43 17.14 -1.94
C THR A 33 -8.94 17.06 -1.72
N ASP A 34 -9.36 16.70 -0.51
CA ASP A 34 -10.77 16.59 -0.10
C ASP A 34 -11.62 15.60 -0.91
N ARG A 35 -10.99 14.70 -1.67
CA ARG A 35 -11.66 13.56 -2.30
C ARG A 35 -11.45 12.29 -1.46
N TRP A 36 -12.53 11.56 -1.24
CA TRP A 36 -12.45 10.23 -0.66
C TRP A 36 -12.03 9.20 -1.72
N TYR A 37 -11.02 8.41 -1.39
CA TYR A 37 -10.55 7.27 -2.19
C TYR A 37 -10.85 5.97 -1.41
N ARG A 38 -11.44 4.97 -2.06
CA ARG A 38 -11.60 3.65 -1.43
C ARG A 38 -10.29 2.87 -1.59
N VAL A 39 -9.60 2.59 -0.49
CA VAL A 39 -8.39 1.75 -0.52
C VAL A 39 -8.74 0.34 -0.06
N ARG A 40 -8.32 -0.67 -0.83
CA ARG A 40 -8.44 -2.08 -0.46
C ARG A 40 -7.09 -2.77 -0.59
N VAL A 41 -6.75 -3.56 0.41
CA VAL A 41 -5.58 -4.45 0.38
C VAL A 41 -6.06 -5.86 0.70
N ARG A 42 -5.60 -6.84 -0.07
CA ARG A 42 -5.79 -8.27 0.19
C ARG A 42 -4.41 -8.91 0.26
N VAL A 43 -4.15 -9.62 1.33
CA VAL A 43 -2.89 -10.33 1.57
C VAL A 43 -3.20 -11.80 1.78
N THR A 44 -2.49 -12.64 1.05
CA THR A 44 -2.45 -14.11 1.15
C THR A 44 -1.00 -14.54 1.26
N PRO A 45 -0.68 -15.76 1.71
CA PRO A 45 0.71 -16.22 1.81
C PRO A 45 1.50 -16.07 0.49
N GLU A 46 0.84 -16.24 -0.65
CA GLU A 46 1.47 -16.25 -1.98
C GLU A 46 1.40 -14.91 -2.69
N ARG A 47 0.56 -13.96 -2.22
CA ARG A 47 0.20 -12.79 -3.03
C ARG A 47 -0.28 -11.58 -2.24
N ILE A 48 0.06 -10.39 -2.73
CA ILE A 48 -0.49 -9.11 -2.29
C ILE A 48 -1.21 -8.44 -3.45
N GLN A 49 -2.48 -8.08 -3.23
CA GLN A 49 -3.30 -7.36 -4.20
C GLN A 49 -3.84 -6.07 -3.60
N THR A 50 -3.83 -4.98 -4.37
CA THR A 50 -4.29 -3.67 -3.91
C THR A 50 -5.18 -2.98 -4.93
N TRP A 51 -6.13 -2.19 -4.43
CA TRP A 51 -7.04 -1.39 -5.24
C TRP A 51 -7.18 0.01 -4.65
N ILE A 52 -7.37 0.98 -5.55
CA ILE A 52 -7.77 2.35 -5.22
C ILE A 52 -9.00 2.68 -6.06
N ASP A 53 -10.09 2.99 -5.39
CA ASP A 53 -11.44 2.93 -5.91
C ASP A 53 -11.74 1.50 -6.41
N ASP A 54 -12.10 1.33 -7.67
CA ASP A 54 -12.38 0.02 -8.27
C ASP A 54 -11.24 -0.46 -9.20
N GLU A 55 -10.16 0.32 -9.31
CA GLU A 55 -9.00 0.02 -10.14
C GLU A 55 -7.96 -0.80 -9.35
N GLN A 56 -7.48 -1.90 -9.93
CA GLN A 56 -6.41 -2.71 -9.35
C GLN A 56 -5.03 -2.08 -9.65
N PHE A 57 -4.32 -1.69 -8.59
CA PHE A 57 -3.00 -1.09 -8.70
C PHE A 57 -1.89 -2.14 -8.64
N VAL A 58 -1.96 -3.08 -7.70
CA VAL A 58 -0.93 -4.11 -7.57
C VAL A 58 -1.58 -5.49 -7.56
N ASP A 59 -0.97 -6.40 -8.30
CA ASP A 59 -1.16 -7.84 -8.23
C ASP A 59 0.23 -8.47 -8.21
N GLN A 60 0.75 -8.73 -7.01
CA GLN A 60 2.14 -9.15 -6.81
C GLN A 60 2.20 -10.51 -6.15
N GLU A 61 2.73 -11.50 -6.86
CA GLU A 61 3.13 -12.78 -6.29
C GLU A 61 4.38 -12.59 -5.39
N ILE A 62 4.36 -13.19 -4.21
CA ILE A 62 5.38 -12.99 -3.17
C ILE A 62 6.02 -14.30 -2.67
N THR A 63 5.69 -15.45 -3.26
CA THR A 63 6.16 -16.78 -2.83
C THR A 63 7.69 -16.85 -2.69
N ASP A 64 8.43 -16.28 -3.64
CA ASP A 64 9.90 -16.26 -3.65
C ASP A 64 10.49 -14.86 -3.39
N LYS A 65 9.71 -13.98 -2.75
CA LYS A 65 10.12 -12.60 -2.48
C LYS A 65 10.28 -12.33 -1.00
N ARG A 66 11.28 -11.52 -0.65
CA ARG A 66 11.39 -10.99 0.70
C ARG A 66 10.50 -9.77 0.84
N VAL A 67 9.40 -9.90 1.57
CA VAL A 67 8.50 -8.79 1.91
C VAL A 67 8.76 -8.36 3.35
N HIS A 68 8.91 -7.04 3.57
CA HIS A 68 9.06 -6.48 4.91
C HIS A 68 8.36 -5.11 5.01
N ILE A 69 8.50 -4.45 6.14
CA ILE A 69 8.16 -3.03 6.31
C ILE A 69 9.43 -2.26 6.67
N ARG A 70 9.47 -0.96 6.40
CA ARG A 70 10.60 -0.12 6.86
C ARG A 70 10.64 -0.03 8.39
N VAL A 71 11.82 0.20 8.97
CA VAL A 71 12.00 0.26 10.43
C VAL A 71 11.16 1.38 11.06
N GLU A 72 11.03 2.51 10.36
CA GLU A 72 10.21 3.64 10.78
C GLU A 72 8.71 3.29 10.83
N MET A 73 8.30 2.20 10.16
CA MET A 73 6.92 1.72 10.12
C MET A 73 6.64 0.61 11.14
N GLU A 74 7.59 0.22 11.99
CA GLU A 74 7.38 -0.87 12.96
C GLU A 74 6.23 -0.63 13.93
N LEU A 75 6.01 0.63 14.33
CA LEU A 75 4.88 1.02 15.18
C LEU A 75 3.50 0.80 14.52
N SER A 76 3.47 0.55 13.21
CA SER A 76 2.25 0.25 12.47
C SER A 76 1.90 -1.24 12.44
N ARG A 77 2.65 -2.11 13.14
CA ARG A 77 2.29 -3.54 13.23
C ARG A 77 1.09 -3.75 14.17
N PRO A 78 0.15 -4.67 13.85
CA PRO A 78 0.09 -5.48 12.63
C PRO A 78 -0.55 -4.76 11.43
N LEU A 79 -1.23 -3.63 11.66
CA LEU A 79 -1.79 -2.76 10.63
C LEU A 79 -1.87 -1.32 11.13
N GLY A 80 -1.42 -0.38 10.32
CA GLY A 80 -1.49 1.05 10.61
C GLY A 80 -1.59 1.88 9.33
N VAL A 81 -2.01 3.13 9.48
CA VAL A 81 -1.97 4.15 8.43
C VAL A 81 -1.08 5.27 8.94
N ALA A 82 -0.07 5.63 8.14
CA ALA A 82 0.87 6.69 8.45
C ALA A 82 0.89 7.70 7.31
N THR A 83 1.14 8.96 7.66
CA THR A 83 1.36 10.05 6.71
C THR A 83 2.71 10.70 7.01
N TRP A 84 3.37 11.22 5.98
CA TRP A 84 4.61 12.00 6.12
C TRP A 84 4.32 13.42 5.65
N GLU A 85 4.55 14.41 6.53
CA GLU A 85 4.30 15.85 6.28
C GLU A 85 2.95 16.18 5.62
N THR A 86 1.95 15.33 5.86
CA THR A 86 0.61 15.41 5.29
C THR A 86 -0.41 14.95 6.33
N LYS A 87 -1.68 15.27 6.09
CA LYS A 87 -2.81 14.82 6.91
C LYS A 87 -3.69 13.90 6.08
N ALA A 88 -4.25 12.89 6.72
CA ALA A 88 -5.26 12.02 6.12
C ALA A 88 -6.48 11.94 7.03
N ALA A 89 -7.66 11.87 6.42
CA ALA A 89 -8.89 11.50 7.10
C ALA A 89 -9.24 10.06 6.75
N LEU A 90 -9.69 9.29 7.74
CA LEU A 90 -10.06 7.88 7.58
C LEU A 90 -11.54 7.70 7.94
N ARG A 91 -12.25 6.89 7.16
CA ARG A 91 -13.62 6.46 7.45
C ARG A 91 -13.87 5.06 6.93
N ASN A 92 -14.87 4.38 7.48
CA ASN A 92 -15.29 3.04 7.04
C ASN A 92 -14.16 2.00 7.04
N VAL A 93 -13.27 2.05 8.04
CA VAL A 93 -12.19 1.08 8.21
C VAL A 93 -12.77 -0.28 8.56
N ARG A 94 -12.46 -1.30 7.75
CA ARG A 94 -12.92 -2.67 7.93
C ARG A 94 -11.77 -3.63 7.70
N ILE A 95 -11.69 -4.65 8.55
CA ILE A 95 -10.70 -5.73 8.45
C ILE A 95 -11.47 -7.05 8.48
N ARG A 96 -11.09 -7.98 7.61
CA ARG A 96 -11.66 -9.32 7.55
C ARG A 96 -10.54 -10.32 7.36
N ARG A 97 -10.50 -11.35 8.20
CA ARG A 97 -9.63 -12.51 7.98
C ARG A 97 -10.12 -13.29 6.76
N LEU A 98 -9.20 -13.72 5.91
CA LEU A 98 -9.53 -14.60 4.81
C LEU A 98 -9.72 -16.03 5.36
N PRO A 99 -10.60 -16.85 4.74
CA PRO A 99 -10.59 -18.28 4.99
C PRO A 99 -9.20 -18.85 4.69
N GLU A 100 -8.83 -19.92 5.41
CA GLU A 100 -7.66 -20.74 5.09
C GLU A 100 -7.83 -21.47 3.75
#